data_AF-A0A969VYS5-F1
#
_entry.id   AF-A0A969VYS5-F1
#
_cell.length_a   1.000
_cell.length_b   1.000
_cell.length_c   1.000
_cell.angle_alpha   90.00
_cell.angle_beta   90.00
_cell.angle_gamma   90.00
#
_symmetry.space_group_name_H-M   'P 1'
#
loop_
_entity.id
_entity.type
_entity.pdbx_description
1 polymer ?
#
loop_
_entity_poly.entity_id
_entity_poly.type
_entity_poly.pdbx_seq_one_letter_code
_entity_poly.pdbx_strand_id
1 'polypeptide(L)'
;MRSKSCPTSRSASTNQRGCLIGIAEEAAYEEQIIPLQQGDRLFLYSDGLLEEPDSSGELFGKERLLDMLTTHRSIPLNDSVQLLEQAVLTWSGKACLQDDLAILAVDIQSLSPTGRP
;
A
#
# COMPACT_ATOMS: atom_id res chain seq x y z
N MET A 1 -30.57 23.53 6.29
CA MET A 1 -29.11 23.41 6.09
C MET A 1 -28.78 21.94 5.86
N ARG A 2 -28.49 21.55 4.62
CA ARG A 2 -28.07 20.18 4.29
C ARG A 2 -26.56 20.14 4.41
N SER A 3 -26.06 19.57 5.52
CA SER A 3 -24.65 19.20 5.63
C SER A 3 -24.39 18.12 4.59
N LYS A 4 -23.64 18.45 3.54
CA LYS A 4 -23.11 17.46 2.60
C LYS A 4 -21.99 16.73 3.33
N SER A 5 -22.26 15.49 3.71
CA SER A 5 -21.26 14.55 4.20
C SER A 5 -20.13 14.42 3.18
N CYS A 6 -18.92 14.78 3.61
CA CYS A 6 -17.67 14.47 2.93
C CYS A 6 -17.54 12.94 2.81
N PRO A 7 -17.11 12.37 1.67
CA PRO A 7 -16.90 10.92 1.60
C PRO A 7 -15.70 10.60 2.49
N THR A 8 -15.96 9.99 3.65
CA THR A 8 -14.95 9.47 4.57
C THR A 8 -14.06 8.49 3.82
N SER A 9 -12.82 8.89 3.57
CA SER A 9 -11.74 8.03 3.08
C SER A 9 -11.52 6.89 4.08
N ARG A 10 -11.66 5.64 3.62
CA ARG A 10 -11.46 4.45 4.44
C ARG A 10 -10.09 3.86 4.11
N SER A 11 -9.06 4.18 4.88
CA SER A 11 -7.81 3.40 4.90
C SER A 11 -7.99 2.25 5.89
N ALA A 12 -7.84 1.03 5.41
CA ALA A 12 -7.85 -0.17 6.24
C ALA A 12 -6.52 -0.88 6.06
N SER A 13 -5.86 -1.23 7.16
CA SER A 13 -4.67 -2.06 7.16
C SER A 13 -4.97 -3.32 7.95
N THR A 14 -4.75 -4.48 7.37
CA THR A 14 -4.79 -5.75 8.09
C THR A 14 -3.43 -5.95 8.76
N ASN A 15 -3.44 -6.30 10.05
CA ASN A 15 -2.20 -6.60 10.79
C ASN A 15 -2.38 -7.97 11.43
N GLN A 16 -2.19 -9.02 10.63
CA GLN A 16 -2.26 -10.39 11.10
C GLN A 16 -0.85 -10.99 11.15
N ARG A 17 -0.60 -11.81 12.17
CA ARG A 17 0.65 -12.55 12.34
C ARG A 17 0.39 -13.98 11.90
N GLY A 18 1.20 -14.49 10.96
CA GLY A 18 1.15 -15.87 10.48
C GLY A 18 2.52 -16.53 10.55
N CYS A 19 2.55 -17.86 10.49
CA CYS A 19 3.80 -18.59 10.34
C CYS A 19 4.39 -18.33 8.93
N LEU A 20 5.73 -18.34 8.82
CA LEU A 20 6.37 -18.28 7.50
C LEU A 20 6.01 -19.53 6.69
N ILE A 21 5.75 -19.32 5.41
CA ILE A 21 5.41 -20.40 4.48
C ILE A 21 6.58 -21.40 4.42
N GLY A 22 6.27 -22.68 4.56
CA GLY A 22 7.23 -23.78 4.44
C GLY A 22 8.02 -24.13 5.71
N ILE A 23 7.79 -23.46 6.85
CA ILE A 23 8.44 -23.82 8.12
C ILE A 23 7.65 -24.90 8.89
N ALA A 24 6.33 -24.77 8.96
CA ALA A 24 5.47 -25.71 9.67
C ALA A 24 4.57 -26.46 8.68
N GLU A 25 4.59 -27.79 8.73
CA GLU A 25 3.73 -28.66 7.91
C GLU A 25 2.24 -28.41 8.13
N GLU A 26 1.85 -28.02 9.35
CA GLU A 26 0.45 -27.75 9.75
C GLU A 26 0.19 -26.27 10.02
N ALA A 27 0.88 -25.37 9.31
CA ALA A 27 0.60 -23.93 9.43
C ALA A 27 -0.85 -23.62 9.03
N ALA A 28 -1.64 -23.14 10.00
CA ALA A 28 -2.97 -22.59 9.74
C ALA A 28 -2.83 -21.11 9.35
N TYR A 29 -3.34 -20.75 8.17
CA TYR A 29 -3.43 -19.38 7.71
C TYR A 29 -4.86 -18.89 7.83
N GLU A 30 -5.03 -17.70 8.41
CA GLU A 30 -6.33 -17.06 8.47
C GLU A 30 -6.67 -16.42 7.12
N GLU A 31 -7.91 -16.63 6.68
CA GLU A 31 -8.44 -15.95 5.51
C GLU A 31 -9.19 -14.68 5.95
N GLN A 32 -8.98 -13.58 5.23
CA GLN A 32 -9.74 -12.35 5.41
C GLN A 32 -10.37 -11.93 4.09
N ILE A 33 -11.66 -11.60 4.14
CA ILE A 33 -12.41 -11.10 2.99
C ILE A 33 -12.70 -9.62 3.21
N ILE A 34 -12.19 -8.77 2.32
CA ILE A 34 -12.42 -7.32 2.33
C ILE A 34 -13.20 -6.96 1.07
N PRO A 35 -14.44 -6.44 1.19
CA PRO A 35 -15.18 -5.98 0.02
C PRO A 35 -14.54 -4.72 -0.53
N LEU A 36 -14.22 -4.74 -1.83
CA LEU A 36 -13.68 -3.59 -2.58
C LEU A 36 -14.77 -2.97 -3.45
N GLN A 37 -14.73 -1.65 -3.58
CA GLN A 37 -15.64 -0.85 -4.38
C GLN A 37 -14.91 -0.16 -5.54
N GLN A 38 -15.68 0.32 -6.52
CA GLN A 38 -15.13 1.13 -7.59
C GLN A 38 -14.44 2.38 -7.03
N GLY A 39 -13.23 2.65 -7.51
CA GLY A 39 -12.40 3.76 -7.04
C GLY A 39 -11.60 3.44 -5.77
N ASP A 40 -11.66 2.21 -5.26
CA ASP A 40 -10.74 1.74 -4.25
C ASP A 40 -9.37 1.43 -4.86
N ARG A 41 -8.34 1.57 -4.02
CA ARG A 41 -6.96 1.22 -4.33
C ARG A 41 -6.46 0.21 -3.32
N LEU A 42 -5.86 -0.87 -3.80
CA LEU A 42 -5.16 -1.84 -2.97
C LEU A 42 -3.66 -1.69 -3.19
N PHE A 43 -2.92 -1.55 -2.08
CA PHE A 43 -1.46 -1.56 -2.06
C PHE A 43 -0.99 -2.75 -1.23
N LEU A 44 -0.10 -3.54 -1.82
CA LEU A 44 0.61 -4.66 -1.20
C LEU A 44 2.11 -4.33 -1.26
N TYR A 45 2.84 -4.59 -0.19
CA TYR A 45 4.25 -4.24 -0.09
C TYR A 45 5.02 -5.23 0.78
N SER A 46 6.33 -5.34 0.55
CA SER A 46 7.26 -6.01 1.46
C SER A 46 7.59 -5.14 2.68
N ASP A 47 8.07 -5.77 3.74
CA ASP A 47 8.60 -5.12 4.94
C ASP A 47 9.78 -4.20 4.65
N GLY A 48 10.60 -4.49 3.64
CA GLY A 48 11.68 -3.61 3.15
C GLY A 48 11.23 -2.18 2.84
N LEU A 49 9.94 -1.93 2.56
CA LEU A 49 9.38 -0.58 2.48
C LEU A 49 9.33 0.12 3.84
N LEU A 50 8.80 -0.57 4.86
CA LEU A 50 8.57 0.00 6.19
C LEU A 50 9.86 0.06 7.02
N GLU A 51 10.75 -0.92 6.83
CA GLU A 51 11.95 -1.12 7.61
C GLU A 51 13.19 -0.44 7.01
N GLU A 52 13.05 0.31 5.90
CA GLU A 52 14.17 1.08 5.37
C GLU A 52 14.57 2.21 6.36
N PRO A 53 15.81 2.22 6.86
CA PRO A 53 16.26 3.22 7.82
C PRO A 53 16.83 4.46 7.11
N ASP A 54 16.56 5.63 7.69
CA ASP A 54 17.25 6.87 7.33
C ASP A 54 18.70 6.91 7.85
N SER A 55 19.36 8.06 7.65
CA SER A 55 20.73 8.30 8.14
C SER A 55 20.88 8.27 9.67
N SER A 56 19.79 8.45 10.43
CA SER A 56 19.77 8.40 11.89
C SER A 56 19.40 7.01 12.43
N GLY A 57 18.96 6.10 11.55
CA GLY A 57 18.46 4.78 11.90
C GLY A 57 16.96 4.73 12.17
N GLU A 58 16.23 5.82 11.93
CA GLU A 58 14.76 5.84 12.01
C GLU A 58 14.17 5.10 10.80
N LEU A 59 13.23 4.19 11.05
CA LEU A 59 12.55 3.44 10.00
C LEU A 59 11.52 4.32 9.28
N PHE A 60 11.30 4.09 7.98
CA PHE A 60 10.29 4.81 7.20
C PHE A 60 8.90 4.70 7.83
N GLY A 61 8.52 3.48 8.21
CA GLY A 61 7.37 3.22 9.05
C GLY A 61 6.00 3.42 8.37
N LYS A 62 4.98 2.91 9.07
CA LYS A 62 3.62 2.80 8.54
C LYS A 62 2.88 4.14 8.47
N GLU A 63 3.13 5.05 9.40
CA GLU A 63 2.46 6.34 9.46
C GLU A 63 2.76 7.17 8.22
N ARG A 64 4.05 7.27 7.84
CA ARG A 64 4.47 7.98 6.62
C ARG A 64 3.87 7.39 5.36
N LEU A 65 3.84 6.05 5.25
CA LEU A 65 3.20 5.36 4.13
C LEU A 65 1.71 5.73 4.03
N LEU A 66 0.96 5.66 5.13
CA LEU A 66 -0.47 5.98 5.16
C LEU A 66 -0.72 7.44 4.81
N ASP A 67 0.08 8.36 5.33
CA ASP A 67 -0.04 9.79 5.05
C ASP A 67 0.19 10.09 3.57
N MET A 68 1.22 9.48 2.97
CA MET A 68 1.51 9.62 1.54
C MET A 68 0.36 9.07 0.68
N LEU A 69 -0.08 7.84 0.93
CA LEU A 69 -1.16 7.20 0.18
C LEU A 69 -2.47 8.00 0.28
N THR A 70 -2.74 8.59 1.44
CA THR A 70 -3.95 9.38 1.67
C THR A 70 -3.85 10.74 0.98
N THR A 71 -2.71 11.42 1.10
CA THR A 71 -2.47 12.75 0.51
C THR A 71 -2.50 12.71 -1.01
N HIS A 72 -1.98 11.64 -1.61
CA HIS A 72 -1.81 11.51 -3.05
C HIS A 72 -2.85 10.60 -3.71
N ARG A 73 -3.97 10.29 -3.04
CA ARG A 73 -5.00 9.37 -3.55
C ARG A 73 -5.53 9.70 -4.96
N SER A 74 -5.50 10.96 -5.36
CA SER A 74 -6.08 11.42 -6.63
C SER A 74 -5.12 11.35 -7.83
N ILE A 75 -3.83 11.06 -7.64
CA ILE A 75 -2.88 10.97 -8.75
C ILE A 75 -2.99 9.60 -9.45
N PRO A 76 -2.55 9.45 -10.71
CA PRO A 76 -2.53 8.15 -11.39
C PRO A 76 -1.83 7.06 -10.57
N LEU A 77 -2.26 5.80 -10.73
CA LEU A 77 -1.72 4.69 -9.92
C LEU A 77 -0.21 4.51 -10.10
N ASN A 78 0.27 4.58 -11.34
CA ASN A 78 1.70 4.50 -11.64
C ASN A 78 2.49 5.62 -10.96
N ASP A 79 1.98 6.86 -11.03
CA ASP A 79 2.59 8.01 -10.37
C ASP A 79 2.59 7.84 -8.84
N SER A 80 1.57 7.18 -8.27
CA SER A 80 1.53 6.86 -6.84
C SER A 80 2.62 5.86 -6.45
N VAL A 81 2.85 4.83 -7.27
CA VAL A 81 3.92 3.85 -7.03
C VAL A 81 5.30 4.50 -7.13
N GLN A 82 5.54 5.29 -8.19
CA GLN A 82 6.79 6.03 -8.38
C GLN A 82 7.05 7.02 -7.24
N LEU A 83 6.00 7.70 -6.77
CA LEU A 83 6.10 8.62 -5.65
C LEU A 83 6.52 7.89 -4.37
N LEU A 84 5.96 6.71 -4.09
CA LEU A 84 6.35 5.91 -2.92
C LEU A 84 7.79 5.44 -3.02
N GLU A 85 8.20 4.89 -4.16
CA GLU A 85 9.58 4.47 -4.41
C GLU A 85 10.56 5.63 -4.18
N GLN A 86 10.28 6.79 -4.78
CA GLN A 86 11.12 7.97 -4.62
C GLN A 86 11.15 8.47 -3.18
N ALA A 87 10.05 8.39 -2.44
CA ALA A 87 10.01 8.80 -1.05
C ALA A 87 10.87 7.90 -0.15
N VAL A 88 10.86 6.58 -0.37
CA VAL A 88 11.71 5.64 0.38
C VAL A 88 13.19 5.87 0.05
N LEU A 89 13.54 6.07 -1.22
CA LEU A 89 14.90 6.41 -1.64
C LEU A 89 15.38 7.74 -1.03
N THR A 90 14.51 8.75 -1.02
CA THR A 90 14.83 10.06 -0.45
C THR A 90 14.97 9.97 1.07
N TRP A 91 14.14 9.16 1.72
CA TRP A 91 14.19 8.89 3.15
C TRP A 91 15.49 8.23 3.57
N SER A 92 15.91 7.17 2.85
CA SER A 92 17.15 6.47 3.22
C SER A 92 18.39 7.36 3.08
N GLY A 93 18.34 8.34 2.16
CA GLY A 93 19.46 9.23 1.86
C GLY A 93 20.62 8.52 1.19
N LYS A 94 20.42 7.28 0.72
CA LYS A 94 21.44 6.41 0.10
C LYS A 94 21.14 6.23 -1.38
N ALA A 95 22.18 5.84 -2.13
CA ALA A 95 22.04 5.49 -3.54
C ALA A 95 21.39 4.11 -3.76
N CYS A 96 21.37 3.26 -2.73
CA CYS A 96 20.75 1.94 -2.75
C CYS A 96 20.03 1.68 -1.42
N LEU A 97 18.95 0.91 -1.48
CA LEU A 97 18.19 0.46 -0.32
C LEU A 97 18.94 -0.64 0.43
N GLN A 98 18.62 -0.80 1.71
CA GLN A 98 19.24 -1.83 2.55
C GLN A 98 18.60 -3.21 2.32
N ASP A 99 17.31 -3.23 1.98
CA ASP A 99 16.54 -4.44 1.69
C ASP A 99 15.76 -4.31 0.36
N ASP A 100 15.18 -5.41 -0.10
CA ASP A 100 14.41 -5.45 -1.34
C ASP A 100 13.05 -4.72 -1.20
N LEU A 101 12.84 -3.72 -2.06
CA LEU A 101 11.58 -3.00 -2.15
C LEU A 101 10.65 -3.63 -3.19
N ALA A 102 9.52 -4.17 -2.74
CA ALA A 102 8.45 -4.65 -3.59
C ALA A 102 7.14 -3.90 -3.32
N ILE A 103 6.52 -3.36 -4.37
CA ILE A 103 5.22 -2.69 -4.30
C ILE A 103 4.33 -3.22 -5.43
N LEU A 104 3.12 -3.64 -5.07
CA LEU A 104 2.05 -3.96 -6.01
C LEU A 104 0.85 -3.08 -5.71
N ALA A 105 0.37 -2.37 -6.74
CA ALA A 105 -0.77 -1.49 -6.64
C ALA A 105 -1.86 -1.91 -7.63
N VAL A 106 -3.12 -1.86 -7.20
CA VAL A 106 -4.29 -2.21 -8.02
C VAL A 106 -5.36 -1.13 -7.88
N ASP A 107 -5.82 -0.60 -9.02
CA ASP A 107 -6.99 0.28 -9.12
C ASP A 107 -8.24 -0.55 -9.42
N ILE A 108 -9.26 -0.43 -8.58
CA ILE A 108 -10.54 -1.10 -8.79
C ILE A 108 -11.42 -0.23 -9.68
N GLN A 109 -11.43 -0.56 -10.97
CA GLN A 109 -12.25 0.12 -11.97
C GLN A 109 -13.52 -0.69 -12.27
N SER A 110 -14.58 0.00 -12.69
CA SER A 110 -15.72 -0.71 -13.27
C SER A 110 -15.34 -1.22 -14.66
N LEU A 111 -15.72 -2.46 -14.97
CA LEU A 111 -15.76 -2.91 -16.35
C LEU A 111 -16.84 -2.10 -17.06
N SER A 112 -16.42 -1.13 -17.87
CA SER A 112 -17.31 -0.59 -18.90
C SER A 112 -17.54 -1.75 -19.87
N PRO A 113 -18.79 -2.13 -20.21
CA PRO A 113 -19.03 -3.12 -21.25
C PRO A 113 -18.43 -2.53 -22.53
N THR A 114 -17.26 -3.01 -22.90
CA THR A 114 -16.61 -2.62 -24.15
C THR A 114 -17.39 -3.35 -25.22
N GLY A 115 -18.44 -2.69 -25.71
CA GLY A 115 -19.15 -3.12 -26.91
C GLY A 115 -18.15 -3.25 -28.03
N ARG A 116 -17.91 -4.47 -28.48
CA ARG A 116 -17.37 -4.73 -29.81
C ARG A 116 -18.53 -5.29 -30.64
N PRO A 117 -18.85 -4.69 -31.80
CA PRO A 117 -19.83 -5.24 -32.74
C PRO A 117 -19.37 -6.57 -33.33
#